data_AF-D2KMQ1-F1
#
_entry.id   AF-D2KMQ1-F1
#
_cell.length_a   1.000
_cell.length_b   1.000
_cell.length_c   1.000
_cell.angle_alpha   90.00
_cell.angle_beta   90.00
_cell.angle_gamma   90.00
#
_symmetry.space_group_name_H-M   'P 1'
#
loop_
_entity.id
_entity.type
_entity.pdbx_description
1 polymer ?
#
loop_
_entity_poly.entity_id
_entity_poly.type
_entity_poly.pdbx_seq_one_letter_code
_entity_poly.pdbx_strand_id
1 'polypeptide(L)'
;ANSETNTLPHVAFYISVNRAISDEECTFNNSWLWKNEKGSRPFCNDANISLIYRVNLERSLQYGIVGSATPDAKIVRISLDDDSTGAGIHLNDQLGYRQFGASYTTLDAYFREWSTDAIAQDYRFVFNASNNKAQILKTFPVDNINEKFERKEVSGFELGVTGGVEVSGDGPKAKLEARASYTQSRWLTYNTQDYRIERNAKNAQAVSFTWNRQQYATAESLLNRSTDALWVNTYPVDVNRISPL
;
A
#
# COMPACT_ATOMS: atom_id res chain seq x y z
N ALA A 1 -13.04 -31.10 -0.97
CA ALA A 1 -12.80 -29.74 -1.49
C ALA A 1 -14.16 -29.12 -1.79
N ASN A 2 -14.73 -28.38 -0.83
CA ASN A 2 -15.95 -27.60 -1.08
C ASN A 2 -15.52 -26.33 -1.81
N SER A 3 -15.77 -26.25 -3.11
CA SER A 3 -15.46 -25.05 -3.88
C SER A 3 -16.35 -23.90 -3.42
N GLU A 4 -15.77 -22.72 -3.18
CA GLU A 4 -16.46 -21.47 -2.79
C GLU A 4 -17.62 -21.12 -3.74
N THR A 5 -17.53 -21.57 -5.00
CA THR A 5 -18.57 -21.45 -6.02
C THR A 5 -19.86 -22.23 -5.72
N ASN A 6 -19.80 -23.28 -4.90
CA ASN A 6 -20.99 -24.04 -4.49
C ASN A 6 -21.79 -23.32 -3.40
N THR A 7 -21.18 -22.36 -2.70
CA THR A 7 -21.79 -21.63 -1.57
C THR A 7 -22.24 -20.22 -1.93
N LEU A 8 -21.52 -19.53 -2.82
CA LEU A 8 -21.84 -18.17 -3.23
C LEU A 8 -21.50 -17.98 -4.72
N PRO A 9 -22.49 -17.69 -5.59
CA PRO A 9 -22.21 -17.30 -6.96
C PRO A 9 -21.44 -15.98 -7.00
N HIS A 10 -20.25 -15.99 -7.61
CA HIS A 10 -19.38 -14.83 -7.71
C HIS A 10 -18.57 -14.86 -9.01
N VAL A 11 -18.08 -13.69 -9.44
CA VAL A 11 -17.08 -13.53 -10.48
C VAL A 11 -15.79 -13.09 -9.82
N ALA A 12 -14.71 -13.86 -9.98
CA ALA A 12 -13.38 -13.55 -9.47
C ALA A 12 -12.40 -13.34 -10.62
N PHE A 13 -11.63 -12.27 -10.57
CA PHE A 13 -10.55 -12.00 -11.52
C PHE A 13 -9.44 -11.16 -10.89
N TYR A 14 -8.32 -11.08 -11.60
CA TYR A 14 -7.16 -10.30 -11.18
C TYR A 14 -6.90 -9.13 -12.11
N ILE A 15 -6.36 -8.04 -11.57
CA ILE A 15 -5.88 -6.89 -12.35
C ILE A 15 -4.40 -6.70 -12.05
N SER A 16 -3.55 -6.94 -13.05
CA SER A 16 -2.12 -6.66 -12.96
C SER A 16 -1.83 -5.19 -13.27
N VAL A 17 -1.00 -4.56 -12.45
CA VAL A 17 -0.51 -3.20 -12.61
C VAL A 17 1.01 -3.24 -12.61
N ASN A 18 1.61 -3.05 -13.78
CA ASN A 18 3.05 -3.08 -13.98
C ASN A 18 3.53 -1.75 -14.57
N ARG A 19 4.49 -1.09 -13.92
CA ARG A 19 5.12 0.15 -14.39
C ARG A 19 6.59 0.19 -13.98
N ALA A 20 7.49 0.08 -14.96
CA ALA A 20 8.90 0.39 -14.77
C ALA A 20 9.07 1.90 -14.69
N ILE A 21 9.80 2.43 -13.70
CA ILE A 21 10.10 3.85 -13.50
C ILE A 21 11.44 4.14 -14.19
N SER A 22 11.44 5.11 -15.10
CA SER A 22 12.64 5.44 -15.88
C SER A 22 13.66 6.23 -15.06
N ASP A 23 14.92 6.17 -15.49
CA ASP A 23 16.00 6.98 -14.91
C ASP A 23 15.67 8.47 -14.90
N GLU A 24 14.99 8.98 -15.92
CA GLU A 24 14.56 10.38 -16.00
C GLU A 24 13.56 10.72 -14.88
N GLU A 25 12.58 9.85 -14.64
CA GLU A 25 11.61 10.00 -13.53
C GLU A 25 12.27 9.92 -12.15
N CYS A 26 13.40 9.20 -12.05
CA CYS A 26 14.20 9.07 -10.83
C CYS A 26 15.42 10.01 -10.79
N THR A 27 15.54 10.98 -11.70
CA THR A 27 16.67 11.91 -11.74
C THR A 27 16.42 13.18 -10.93
N PHE A 28 17.35 13.49 -10.03
CA PHE A 28 17.32 14.70 -9.21
C PHE A 28 18.69 15.40 -9.23
N ASN A 29 18.73 16.64 -8.76
CA ASN A 29 19.99 17.36 -8.60
C ASN A 29 20.90 16.62 -7.62
N ASN A 30 22.17 16.49 -7.98
CA ASN A 30 23.19 15.90 -7.13
C ASN A 30 23.42 16.68 -5.83
N SER A 31 23.09 17.97 -5.82
CA SER A 31 23.30 18.86 -4.69
C SER A 31 22.08 19.73 -4.46
N TRP A 32 21.69 19.92 -3.19
CA TRP A 32 20.65 20.88 -2.81
C TRP A 32 21.25 22.26 -2.55
N LEU A 33 22.43 22.34 -1.93
CA LEU A 33 23.14 23.60 -1.68
C LEU A 33 23.65 24.26 -2.97
N TRP A 34 24.15 23.47 -3.93
CA TRP A 34 24.75 23.94 -5.18
C TRP A 34 24.04 23.34 -6.41
N LYS A 35 22.71 23.51 -6.48
CA LYS A 35 21.82 22.88 -7.47
C LYS A 35 22.31 22.96 -8.92
N ASN A 36 22.76 24.14 -9.32
CA ASN A 36 23.15 24.42 -10.71
C ASN A 36 24.62 24.11 -11.01
N GLU A 37 25.41 23.71 -10.02
CA GLU A 37 26.85 23.49 -10.18
C GLU A 37 27.23 22.01 -10.24
N LYS A 38 26.46 21.13 -9.58
CA LYS A 38 26.84 19.72 -9.41
C LYS A 38 26.08 18.76 -10.34
N GLY A 39 25.26 19.30 -11.24
CA GLY A 39 24.45 18.52 -12.18
C GLY A 39 23.42 17.62 -11.48
N SER A 40 22.99 16.58 -12.18
CA SER A 40 21.98 15.62 -11.72
C SER A 40 22.42 14.17 -11.93
N ARG A 41 21.70 13.23 -11.32
CA ARG A 41 21.82 11.78 -11.60
C ARG A 41 20.50 11.06 -11.27
N PRO A 42 20.31 9.82 -11.75
CA PRO A 42 19.29 8.91 -11.21
C PRO A 42 19.60 8.51 -9.77
N PHE A 43 18.59 8.56 -8.90
CA PHE A 43 18.66 8.21 -7.47
C PHE A 43 18.05 6.83 -7.16
N CYS A 44 17.55 6.16 -8.19
CA CYS A 44 16.97 4.83 -8.13
C CYS A 44 17.65 3.94 -9.19
N ASN A 45 17.65 2.63 -9.00
CA ASN A 45 18.09 1.67 -10.00
C ASN A 45 17.01 0.61 -10.21
N ASP A 46 16.64 0.35 -11.46
CA ASP A 46 15.60 -0.63 -11.84
C ASP A 46 14.25 -0.45 -11.10
N ALA A 47 13.91 0.79 -10.76
CA ALA A 47 12.71 1.13 -10.01
C ALA A 47 11.43 0.65 -10.73
N ASN A 48 10.52 0.02 -9.99
CA ASN A 48 9.37 -0.66 -10.58
C ASN A 48 8.18 -0.74 -9.62
N ILE A 49 6.97 -0.75 -10.17
CA ILE A 49 5.72 -1.08 -9.49
C ILE A 49 5.11 -2.30 -10.19
N SER A 50 4.93 -3.40 -9.48
CA SER A 50 4.31 -4.65 -9.98
C SER A 50 3.34 -5.23 -8.96
N LEU A 51 2.06 -4.86 -9.09
CA LEU A 51 0.98 -5.20 -8.17
C LEU A 51 -0.09 -6.05 -8.85
N ILE A 52 -0.78 -6.90 -8.10
CA ILE A 52 -1.90 -7.68 -8.61
C ILE A 52 -3.10 -7.48 -7.66
N TYR A 53 -4.17 -6.86 -8.15
CA TYR A 53 -5.39 -6.70 -7.36
C TYR A 53 -6.31 -7.90 -7.57
N ARG A 54 -6.86 -8.45 -6.48
CA ARG A 54 -7.95 -9.42 -6.53
C ARG A 54 -9.29 -8.70 -6.49
N VAL A 55 -10.16 -9.01 -7.46
CA VAL A 55 -11.50 -8.44 -7.56
C VAL A 55 -12.54 -9.54 -7.50
N ASN A 56 -13.53 -9.40 -6.60
CA ASN A 56 -14.71 -10.24 -6.56
C ASN A 56 -15.98 -9.40 -6.78
N LEU A 57 -16.83 -9.87 -7.68
CA LEU A 57 -18.18 -9.35 -7.90
C LEU A 57 -19.16 -10.40 -7.38
N GLU A 58 -19.93 -10.04 -6.36
CA GLU A 58 -20.81 -10.97 -5.65
C GLU A 58 -22.09 -10.26 -5.17
N ARG A 59 -23.10 -11.02 -4.78
CA ARG A 59 -24.35 -10.47 -4.22
C ARG A 59 -24.53 -10.98 -2.80
N SER A 60 -24.77 -10.07 -1.87
CA SER A 60 -25.27 -10.40 -0.54
C SER A 60 -26.79 -10.26 -0.54
N LEU A 61 -27.48 -11.19 0.12
CA LEU A 61 -28.91 -11.09 0.43
C LEU A 61 -29.09 -10.72 1.91
N GLN A 62 -30.23 -10.14 2.27
CA GLN A 62 -30.51 -9.84 3.67
C GLN A 62 -30.80 -11.10 4.47
N TYR A 63 -30.05 -11.33 5.54
CA TYR A 63 -30.22 -12.46 6.46
C TYR A 63 -29.92 -12.01 7.90
N GLY A 64 -30.88 -12.22 8.82
CA GLY A 64 -30.77 -11.83 10.23
C GLY A 64 -31.83 -10.80 10.67
N ILE A 65 -31.75 -10.34 11.92
CA ILE A 65 -32.64 -9.31 12.47
C ILE A 65 -32.14 -7.89 12.14
N VAL A 66 -33.07 -6.92 12.04
CA VAL A 66 -32.74 -5.52 11.75
C VAL A 66 -31.71 -4.99 12.76
N GLY A 67 -30.57 -4.51 12.29
CA GLY A 67 -29.44 -4.03 13.10
C GLY A 67 -28.24 -4.98 13.19
N SER A 68 -28.42 -6.27 12.88
CA SER A 68 -27.32 -7.25 12.77
C SER A 68 -27.42 -8.13 11.52
N ALA A 69 -28.35 -7.83 10.62
CA ALA A 69 -28.52 -8.55 9.37
C ALA A 69 -27.40 -8.25 8.36
N THR A 70 -27.07 -9.25 7.55
CA THR A 70 -26.29 -9.04 6.32
C THR A 70 -27.05 -8.10 5.38
N PRO A 71 -26.36 -7.27 4.58
CA PRO A 71 -27.02 -6.32 3.69
C PRO A 71 -27.55 -7.02 2.42
N ASP A 72 -28.72 -6.63 1.91
CA ASP A 72 -29.11 -6.95 0.51
C ASP A 72 -28.44 -5.94 -0.43
N ALA A 73 -27.32 -6.36 -1.04
CA ALA A 73 -26.50 -5.47 -1.85
C ALA A 73 -25.70 -6.24 -2.90
N LYS A 74 -25.40 -5.55 -4.01
CA LYS A 74 -24.36 -5.98 -4.96
C LYS A 74 -23.01 -5.48 -4.43
N ILE A 75 -22.03 -6.37 -4.39
CA ILE A 75 -20.74 -6.14 -3.74
C ILE A 75 -19.64 -6.19 -4.78
N VAL A 76 -18.75 -5.20 -4.71
CA VAL A 76 -17.47 -5.18 -5.42
C VAL A 76 -16.39 -5.18 -4.33
N ARG A 77 -15.64 -6.28 -4.24
CA ARG A 77 -14.55 -6.43 -3.29
C ARG A 77 -13.22 -6.36 -4.01
N ILE A 78 -12.38 -5.40 -3.63
CA ILE A 78 -11.03 -5.20 -4.17
C ILE A 78 -10.05 -5.38 -3.02
N SER A 79 -9.00 -6.19 -3.22
CA SER A 79 -7.96 -6.40 -2.21
C SER A 79 -6.57 -6.60 -2.83
N LEU A 80 -5.56 -6.18 -2.07
CA LEU A 80 -4.18 -6.68 -2.13
C LEU A 80 -3.99 -7.51 -0.87
N ASP A 81 -3.73 -8.80 -1.01
CA ASP A 81 -3.71 -9.75 0.10
C ASP A 81 -2.58 -10.77 -0.11
N ASP A 82 -2.31 -11.55 0.94
CA ASP A 82 -1.18 -12.48 1.00
C ASP A 82 -1.18 -13.48 -0.18
N ASP A 83 -2.36 -13.83 -0.69
CA ASP A 83 -2.50 -14.83 -1.76
C ASP A 83 -2.33 -14.22 -3.17
N SER A 84 -2.30 -12.90 -3.31
CA SER A 84 -2.35 -12.25 -4.63
C SER A 84 -1.68 -10.89 -4.76
N THR A 85 -0.71 -10.54 -3.91
CA THR A 85 -0.14 -9.18 -3.82
C THR A 85 0.67 -8.67 -5.05
N GLY A 86 1.27 -9.58 -5.83
CA GLY A 86 2.23 -9.23 -6.90
C GLY A 86 3.68 -9.26 -6.42
N ALA A 87 4.60 -8.64 -7.17
CA ALA A 87 6.02 -8.57 -6.80
C ALA A 87 6.35 -7.41 -5.84
N GLY A 88 5.51 -6.36 -5.83
CA GLY A 88 5.66 -5.21 -4.93
C GLY A 88 6.13 -3.93 -5.64
N ILE A 89 6.71 -3.03 -4.85
CA ILE A 89 7.27 -1.76 -5.31
C ILE A 89 8.77 -1.78 -4.97
N HIS A 90 9.62 -1.49 -5.95
CA HIS A 90 11.07 -1.49 -5.81
C HIS A 90 11.65 -0.14 -6.24
N LEU A 91 12.69 0.33 -5.54
CA LEU A 91 13.43 1.55 -5.89
C LEU A 91 14.93 1.32 -6.06
N ASN A 92 15.54 0.55 -5.16
CA ASN A 92 16.98 0.32 -5.11
C ASN A 92 17.29 -1.01 -4.44
N ASP A 93 18.33 -1.71 -4.91
CA ASP A 93 18.89 -2.88 -4.22
C ASP A 93 19.70 -2.48 -2.98
N GLN A 94 20.40 -1.34 -3.06
CA GLN A 94 21.24 -0.77 -2.02
C GLN A 94 21.23 0.75 -2.11
N LEU A 95 21.49 1.43 -0.99
CA LEU A 95 21.53 2.89 -0.93
C LEU A 95 22.98 3.39 -0.93
N GLY A 96 23.40 4.00 -2.03
CA GLY A 96 24.68 4.68 -2.17
C GLY A 96 24.60 6.18 -1.83
N TYR A 97 25.74 6.87 -1.96
CA TYR A 97 25.81 8.33 -1.80
C TYR A 97 26.93 8.94 -2.65
N ARG A 98 26.82 10.24 -2.89
CA ARG A 98 27.90 11.08 -3.45
C ARG A 98 28.14 12.30 -2.57
N GLN A 99 29.42 12.68 -2.42
CA GLN A 99 29.83 13.88 -1.68
C GLN A 99 30.07 15.04 -2.64
N PHE A 100 29.64 16.23 -2.24
CA PHE A 100 29.91 17.50 -2.90
C PHE A 100 30.50 18.52 -1.92
N GLY A 101 31.18 19.52 -2.45
CA GLY A 101 31.74 20.61 -1.66
C GLY A 101 31.65 21.95 -2.37
N ALA A 102 31.77 23.02 -1.58
CA ALA A 102 31.79 24.39 -2.09
C ALA A 102 32.94 24.56 -3.10
N SER A 103 32.66 25.28 -4.18
CA SER A 103 33.66 25.67 -5.19
C SER A 103 34.43 26.93 -4.79
N TYR A 104 34.10 27.52 -3.64
CA TYR A 104 34.64 28.75 -3.08
C TYR A 104 35.15 28.55 -1.65
N THR A 105 36.02 29.45 -1.19
CA THR A 105 36.53 29.44 0.18
C THR A 105 35.42 29.74 1.20
N THR A 106 35.32 28.94 2.25
CA THR A 106 34.33 29.07 3.32
C THR A 106 34.99 29.34 4.66
N LEU A 107 34.48 30.30 5.44
CA LEU A 107 34.88 30.55 6.82
C LEU A 107 33.80 30.10 7.82
N ASP A 108 32.55 30.52 7.60
CA ASP A 108 31.39 30.17 8.41
C ASP A 108 30.16 29.96 7.49
N ALA A 109 30.13 28.82 6.81
CA ALA A 109 29.08 28.46 5.86
C ALA A 109 29.09 26.94 5.62
N TYR A 110 28.04 26.42 4.97
CA TYR A 110 28.07 25.06 4.46
C TYR A 110 29.19 24.91 3.42
N PHE A 111 30.02 23.89 3.60
CA PHE A 111 31.19 23.62 2.77
C PHE A 111 31.21 22.19 2.20
N ARG A 112 30.35 21.31 2.70
CA ARG A 112 30.14 19.95 2.20
C ARG A 112 28.66 19.57 2.23
N GLU A 113 28.29 18.67 1.32
CA GLU A 113 26.97 18.05 1.24
C GLU A 113 27.11 16.59 0.80
N TRP A 114 26.15 15.76 1.20
CA TRP A 114 26.02 14.40 0.70
C TRP A 114 24.62 14.20 0.14
N SER A 115 24.54 13.61 -1.04
CA SER A 115 23.27 13.18 -1.63
C SER A 115 23.21 11.66 -1.62
N THR A 116 22.36 11.11 -0.77
CA THR A 116 22.05 9.67 -0.68
C THR A 116 21.04 9.30 -1.75
N ASP A 117 21.10 8.06 -2.24
CA ASP A 117 20.10 7.52 -3.15
C ASP A 117 18.70 7.52 -2.51
N ALA A 118 17.66 7.53 -3.35
CA ALA A 118 16.30 7.83 -2.93
C ALA A 118 15.64 6.67 -2.20
N ILE A 119 14.72 7.04 -1.29
CA ILE A 119 13.84 6.14 -0.57
C ILE A 119 12.40 6.64 -0.70
N ALA A 120 11.43 5.75 -0.50
CA ALA A 120 10.02 6.14 -0.54
C ALA A 120 9.64 6.95 0.70
N GLN A 121 9.30 8.23 0.54
CA GLN A 121 8.72 9.00 1.65
C GLN A 121 7.33 8.48 2.02
N ASP A 122 6.56 8.07 1.00
CA ASP A 122 5.30 7.38 1.18
C ASP A 122 5.01 6.39 0.04
N TYR A 123 4.16 5.39 0.33
CA TYR A 123 3.47 4.58 -0.66
C TYR A 123 1.96 4.79 -0.54
N ARG A 124 1.29 5.16 -1.63
CA ARG A 124 -0.12 5.57 -1.58
C ARG A 124 -1.00 4.81 -2.57
N PHE A 125 -2.10 4.26 -2.04
CA PHE A 125 -3.12 3.56 -2.81
C PHE A 125 -4.45 4.30 -2.70
N VAL A 126 -5.08 4.61 -3.82
CA VAL A 126 -6.34 5.37 -3.86
C VAL A 126 -7.40 4.56 -4.59
N PHE A 127 -8.53 4.35 -3.93
CA PHE A 127 -9.70 3.67 -4.48
C PHE A 127 -10.81 4.70 -4.65
N ASN A 128 -11.41 4.76 -5.84
CA ASN A 128 -12.49 5.68 -6.14
C ASN A 128 -13.53 5.05 -7.07
N ALA A 129 -14.81 5.27 -6.78
CA ALA A 129 -15.89 4.93 -7.70
C ALA A 129 -16.17 6.08 -8.67
N SER A 130 -16.39 5.78 -9.95
CA SER A 130 -16.63 6.80 -10.99
C SER A 130 -17.97 7.54 -10.86
N ASN A 131 -18.89 7.00 -10.06
CA ASN A 131 -20.22 7.57 -9.83
C ASN A 131 -20.75 7.17 -8.43
N ASN A 132 -21.91 7.69 -8.07
CA ASN A 132 -22.52 7.52 -6.75
C ASN A 132 -23.29 6.19 -6.55
N LYS A 133 -23.30 5.28 -7.55
CA LYS A 133 -23.99 3.98 -7.42
C LYS A 133 -23.26 3.01 -6.50
N ALA A 134 -21.94 3.17 -6.36
CA ALA A 134 -21.13 2.41 -5.41
C ALA A 134 -20.78 3.30 -4.21
N GLN A 135 -20.82 2.69 -3.03
CA GLN A 135 -20.37 3.31 -1.79
C GLN A 135 -19.48 2.32 -1.04
N ILE A 136 -18.48 2.84 -0.35
CA ILE A 136 -17.58 2.07 0.49
C ILE A 136 -18.39 1.53 1.67
N LEU A 137 -18.62 0.22 1.68
CA LEU A 137 -19.29 -0.44 2.78
C LEU A 137 -18.36 -0.63 3.98
N LYS A 138 -17.12 -1.05 3.71
CA LYS A 138 -16.07 -1.24 4.71
C LYS A 138 -14.71 -1.34 4.05
N THR A 139 -13.67 -1.17 4.84
CA THR A 139 -12.28 -1.33 4.38
C THR A 139 -11.47 -2.11 5.40
N PHE A 140 -10.30 -2.56 4.96
CA PHE A 140 -9.26 -3.04 5.84
C PHE A 140 -7.91 -2.45 5.40
N PRO A 141 -7.15 -1.79 6.29
CA PRO A 141 -7.48 -1.54 7.69
C PRO A 141 -8.70 -0.63 7.87
N VAL A 142 -9.36 -0.74 9.03
CA VAL A 142 -10.58 0.01 9.36
C VAL A 142 -10.28 1.46 9.76
N ASP A 143 -9.10 1.68 10.32
CA ASP A 143 -8.57 2.96 10.77
C ASP A 143 -7.05 2.97 10.53
N ASN A 144 -6.35 3.99 11.01
CA ASN A 144 -4.90 4.10 10.95
C ASN A 144 -4.20 2.93 11.68
N ILE A 145 -3.04 2.52 11.15
CA ILE A 145 -2.14 1.55 11.81
C ILE A 145 -0.82 2.26 12.09
N ASN A 146 -0.31 2.14 13.31
CA ASN A 146 0.96 2.74 13.72
C ASN A 146 2.18 2.03 13.09
N GLU A 147 3.35 2.66 13.21
CA GLU A 147 4.64 2.05 12.88
C GLU A 147 4.97 0.83 13.74
N LYS A 148 5.92 0.01 13.28
CA LYS A 148 6.37 -1.23 13.97
C LYS A 148 5.21 -2.17 14.32
N PHE A 149 4.16 -2.15 13.50
CA PHE A 149 3.03 -3.05 13.62
C PHE A 149 3.28 -4.27 12.75
N GLU A 150 3.36 -5.43 13.40
CA GLU A 150 3.51 -6.72 12.73
C GLU A 150 2.40 -7.67 13.16
N ARG A 151 1.40 -7.89 12.30
CA ARG A 151 0.33 -8.88 12.52
C ARG A 151 -0.23 -9.40 11.21
N LYS A 152 -0.64 -10.67 11.25
CA LYS A 152 -1.55 -11.25 10.27
C LYS A 152 -2.99 -11.01 10.71
N GLU A 153 -3.75 -10.31 9.89
CA GLU A 153 -5.13 -9.95 10.17
C GLU A 153 -6.08 -10.58 9.16
N VAL A 154 -7.30 -10.90 9.62
CA VAL A 154 -8.33 -11.52 8.80
C VAL A 154 -9.45 -10.52 8.56
N SER A 155 -9.61 -10.10 7.31
CA SER A 155 -10.77 -9.31 6.88
C SER A 155 -11.90 -10.24 6.46
N GLY A 156 -12.79 -10.56 7.40
CA GLY A 156 -14.02 -11.33 7.14
C GLY A 156 -15.14 -10.42 6.66
N PHE A 157 -15.89 -10.81 5.62
CA PHE A 157 -17.13 -10.16 5.17
C PHE A 157 -18.28 -11.17 5.14
N GLU A 158 -19.37 -10.84 5.84
CA GLU A 158 -20.52 -11.72 5.96
C GLU A 158 -21.56 -11.39 4.90
N LEU A 159 -21.94 -12.38 4.10
CA LEU A 159 -22.95 -12.28 3.04
C LEU A 159 -24.11 -13.24 3.32
N GLY A 160 -25.35 -12.82 3.09
CA GLY A 160 -26.50 -13.73 3.10
C GLY A 160 -26.57 -14.54 1.80
N VAL A 161 -26.72 -15.87 1.92
CA VAL A 161 -26.70 -16.82 0.79
C VAL A 161 -27.96 -17.68 0.73
N THR A 162 -28.28 -18.16 -0.47
CA THR A 162 -29.35 -19.13 -0.70
C THR A 162 -28.84 -20.54 -0.39
N GLY A 163 -29.48 -21.23 0.55
CA GLY A 163 -29.14 -22.62 0.87
C GLY A 163 -29.94 -23.60 0.01
N GLY A 164 -29.24 -24.37 -0.84
CA GLY A 164 -29.68 -25.63 -1.46
C GLY A 164 -30.91 -25.57 -2.39
N VAL A 165 -30.76 -26.04 -3.63
CA VAL A 165 -31.87 -26.21 -4.57
C VAL A 165 -32.53 -27.57 -4.35
N GLU A 166 -33.82 -27.59 -4.04
CA GLU A 166 -34.64 -28.80 -4.14
C GLU A 166 -34.99 -29.01 -5.63
N VAL A 167 -34.44 -30.06 -6.24
CA VAL A 167 -34.70 -30.39 -7.66
C VAL A 167 -35.90 -31.33 -7.72
N SER A 168 -37.00 -30.87 -8.31
CA SER A 168 -38.16 -31.71 -8.66
C SER A 168 -38.21 -31.94 -10.17
N GLY A 169 -39.00 -32.92 -10.63
CA GLY A 169 -39.08 -33.38 -12.02
C GLY A 169 -39.44 -32.32 -13.08
N ASP A 170 -39.85 -31.12 -12.67
CA ASP A 170 -40.17 -29.98 -13.55
C ASP A 170 -39.02 -28.95 -13.68
N GLY A 171 -37.87 -29.21 -13.05
CA GLY A 171 -36.72 -28.29 -13.00
C GLY A 171 -36.58 -27.51 -11.67
N PRO A 172 -35.55 -26.65 -11.54
CA PRO A 172 -35.28 -25.90 -10.32
C PRO A 172 -36.39 -24.88 -10.00
N LYS A 173 -37.11 -25.06 -8.89
CA LYS A 173 -38.18 -24.14 -8.42
C LYS A 173 -37.75 -23.26 -7.23
N ALA A 174 -36.45 -23.02 -7.06
CA ALA A 174 -35.95 -22.32 -5.88
C ALA A 174 -36.26 -20.81 -5.92
N LYS A 175 -36.88 -20.31 -4.85
CA LYS A 175 -37.01 -18.87 -4.58
C LYS A 175 -35.67 -18.34 -4.04
N LEU A 176 -35.21 -17.21 -4.57
CA LEU A 176 -34.01 -16.52 -4.06
C LEU A 176 -34.32 -15.88 -2.71
N GLU A 177 -34.03 -16.59 -1.63
CA GLU A 177 -34.21 -16.13 -0.25
C GLU A 177 -32.99 -16.54 0.59
N ALA A 178 -32.47 -15.63 1.41
CA ALA A 178 -31.31 -15.92 2.24
C ALA A 178 -31.68 -16.92 3.35
N ARG A 179 -30.93 -18.03 3.44
CA ARG A 179 -31.17 -19.10 4.43
C ARG A 179 -30.00 -19.31 5.39
N ALA A 180 -28.83 -18.75 5.06
CA ALA A 180 -27.63 -18.80 5.86
C ALA A 180 -26.78 -17.55 5.60
N SER A 181 -25.78 -17.31 6.46
CA SER A 181 -24.70 -16.37 6.18
C SER A 181 -23.40 -17.11 5.84
N TYR A 182 -22.56 -16.47 5.02
CA TYR A 182 -21.25 -16.95 4.62
C TYR A 182 -20.21 -15.86 4.90
N THR A 183 -19.14 -16.19 5.62
CA THR A 183 -18.03 -15.26 5.87
C THR A 183 -16.90 -15.49 4.88
N GLN A 184 -16.71 -14.55 3.95
CA GLN A 184 -15.57 -14.54 3.04
C GLN A 184 -14.38 -13.83 3.69
N SER A 185 -13.29 -14.55 3.92
CA SER A 185 -12.09 -14.04 4.59
C SER A 185 -10.98 -13.68 3.63
N ARG A 186 -10.20 -12.66 3.98
CA ARG A 186 -8.94 -12.28 3.32
C ARG A 186 -7.86 -12.14 4.37
N TRP A 187 -6.70 -12.72 4.10
CA TRP A 187 -5.54 -12.66 4.99
C TRP A 187 -4.64 -11.53 4.54
N LEU A 188 -4.32 -10.62 5.46
CA LEU A 188 -3.42 -9.51 5.21
C LEU A 188 -2.33 -9.53 6.28
N THR A 189 -1.08 -9.67 5.85
CA THR A 189 0.08 -9.54 6.72
C THR A 189 0.61 -8.12 6.64
N TYR A 190 0.63 -7.43 7.79
CA TYR A 190 1.25 -6.12 7.92
C TYR A 190 2.59 -6.29 8.58
N ASN A 191 3.61 -5.68 8.00
CA ASN A 191 4.85 -5.33 8.69
C ASN A 191 5.14 -3.88 8.30
N THR A 192 4.78 -2.93 9.16
CA THR A 192 4.85 -1.52 8.80
C THR A 192 6.25 -0.92 8.96
N GLN A 193 7.15 -1.56 9.70
CA GLN A 193 8.54 -1.13 9.94
C GLN A 193 8.62 0.37 10.29
N ASP A 194 9.20 1.19 9.42
CA ASP A 194 9.34 2.65 9.61
C ASP A 194 8.07 3.46 9.34
N TYR A 195 7.08 2.86 8.70
CA TYR A 195 5.90 3.55 8.17
C TYR A 195 4.70 3.41 9.10
N ARG A 196 3.83 4.40 9.13
CA ARG A 196 2.44 4.22 9.59
C ARG A 196 1.49 4.19 8.41
N ILE A 197 0.36 3.52 8.56
CA ILE A 197 -0.71 3.52 7.56
C ILE A 197 -1.74 4.57 7.94
N GLU A 198 -1.87 5.60 7.12
CA GLU A 198 -2.89 6.63 7.23
C GLU A 198 -4.06 6.29 6.31
N ARG A 199 -5.24 6.09 6.91
CA ARG A 199 -6.51 5.90 6.20
C ARG A 199 -7.21 7.24 6.05
N ASN A 200 -7.57 7.59 4.82
CA ASN A 200 -8.35 8.80 4.55
C ASN A 200 -9.57 8.47 3.68
N ALA A 201 -10.77 8.59 4.26
CA ALA A 201 -12.03 8.45 3.53
C ALA A 201 -12.58 9.85 3.19
N LYS A 202 -12.30 10.32 1.96
CA LYS A 202 -12.69 11.66 1.51
C LYS A 202 -14.20 11.82 1.39
N ASN A 203 -14.89 10.76 0.98
CA ASN A 203 -16.34 10.68 0.85
C ASN A 203 -16.77 9.20 0.75
N ALA A 204 -18.06 8.95 0.49
CA ALA A 204 -18.60 7.59 0.40
C ALA A 204 -18.04 6.78 -0.78
N GLN A 205 -17.40 7.41 -1.77
CA GLN A 205 -16.88 6.77 -2.99
C GLN A 205 -15.35 6.61 -2.98
N ALA A 206 -14.65 7.41 -2.17
CA ALA A 206 -13.20 7.55 -2.25
C ALA A 206 -12.52 7.31 -0.90
N VAL A 207 -11.58 6.37 -0.90
CA VAL A 207 -10.68 6.07 0.24
C VAL A 207 -9.24 5.91 -0.24
N SER A 208 -8.29 6.36 0.57
CA SER A 208 -6.87 6.12 0.35
C SER A 208 -6.19 5.53 1.58
N PHE A 209 -5.16 4.74 1.32
CA PHE A 209 -4.24 4.20 2.31
C PHE A 209 -2.83 4.66 1.95
N THR A 210 -2.19 5.37 2.87
CA THR A 210 -0.84 5.92 2.69
C THR A 210 0.08 5.32 3.74
N TRP A 211 1.07 4.54 3.32
CA TRP A 211 2.20 4.17 4.16
C TRP A 211 3.14 5.36 4.19
N ASN A 212 3.13 6.12 5.28
CA ASN A 212 3.90 7.35 5.43
C ASN A 212 5.05 7.12 6.41
N ARG A 213 6.29 7.52 6.07
CA ARG A 213 7.44 7.36 6.97
C ARG A 213 7.17 8.08 8.29
N GLN A 214 7.27 7.36 9.40
CA GLN A 214 7.15 7.90 10.76
C GLN A 214 8.47 7.79 11.52
N GLN A 215 9.12 6.63 11.45
CA GLN A 215 10.48 6.46 11.95
C GLN A 215 11.47 6.90 10.87
N TYR A 216 12.51 7.62 11.29
CA TYR A 216 13.56 8.12 10.41
C TYR A 216 13.01 8.84 9.16
N ALA A 217 12.03 9.72 9.39
CA ALA A 217 11.26 10.39 8.33
C ALA A 217 11.96 11.62 7.74
N THR A 218 13.05 12.09 8.37
CA THR A 218 13.80 13.29 7.96
C THR A 218 15.27 12.97 7.76
N ALA A 219 15.95 13.71 6.87
CA ALA A 219 17.40 13.57 6.69
C ALA A 219 18.18 13.79 8.00
N GLU A 220 17.72 14.70 8.86
CA GLU A 220 18.29 14.97 10.19
C GLU A 220 18.28 13.72 11.08
N SER A 221 17.17 12.97 11.10
CA SER A 221 17.04 11.76 11.93
C SER A 221 17.97 10.61 11.49
N LEU A 222 18.55 10.70 10.30
CA LEU A 222 19.52 9.73 9.79
C LEU A 222 20.96 10.06 10.20
N LEU A 223 21.23 11.25 10.73
CA LEU A 223 22.54 11.63 11.19
C LEU A 223 22.94 10.78 12.40
N ASN A 224 24.14 10.20 12.35
CA ASN A 224 24.76 9.50 13.49
C ASN A 224 25.84 10.33 14.18
N ARG A 225 26.08 11.56 13.68
CA ARG A 225 27.14 12.48 14.11
C ARG A 225 26.61 13.90 14.06
N SER A 226 27.02 14.73 14.99
CA SER A 226 26.58 16.13 15.11
C SER A 226 27.72 17.13 14.88
N THR A 227 28.91 16.88 15.43
CA THR A 227 30.06 17.77 15.32
C THR A 227 31.35 16.99 15.09
N ASP A 228 32.28 17.61 14.37
CA ASP A 228 33.62 17.09 14.12
C ASP A 228 34.63 18.21 13.86
N ALA A 229 35.90 17.88 13.99
CA ALA A 229 36.98 18.74 13.53
C ALA A 229 37.04 18.81 11.99
N LEU A 230 37.53 19.93 11.45
CA LEU A 230 37.53 20.23 10.00
C LEU A 230 38.21 19.17 9.12
N TRP A 231 39.23 18.48 9.65
CA TRP A 231 39.97 17.42 8.94
C TRP A 231 39.18 16.11 8.78
N VAL A 232 38.07 15.94 9.49
CA VAL A 232 37.20 14.77 9.35
C VAL A 232 36.36 14.93 8.09
N ASN A 233 36.47 13.98 7.15
CA ASN A 233 35.61 13.90 5.98
C ASN A 233 35.04 12.48 5.84
N THR A 234 33.90 12.24 6.49
CA THR A 234 33.21 10.95 6.42
C THR A 234 31.71 11.18 6.30
N TYR A 235 31.01 10.22 5.72
CA TYR A 235 29.56 10.25 5.58
C TYR A 235 28.89 10.29 6.97
N PRO A 236 28.08 11.32 7.28
CA PRO A 236 27.53 11.52 8.62
C PRO A 236 26.19 10.82 8.85
N VAL A 237 25.76 9.95 7.92
CA VAL A 237 24.46 9.29 7.92
C VAL A 237 24.63 7.80 8.18
N ASP A 238 23.79 7.26 9.07
CA ASP A 238 23.67 5.82 9.29
C ASP A 238 22.54 5.25 8.44
N VAL A 239 22.92 4.67 7.30
CA VAL A 239 21.98 4.09 6.33
C VAL A 239 21.25 2.87 6.86
N ASN A 240 21.80 2.19 7.89
CA ASN A 240 21.15 1.02 8.49
C ASN A 240 19.88 1.38 9.28
N ARG A 241 19.63 2.67 9.51
CA ARG A 241 18.37 3.15 10.09
C ARG A 241 17.21 3.07 9.10
N ILE A 242 17.50 3.01 7.80
CA ILE A 242 16.47 2.95 6.76
C ILE A 242 16.10 1.48 6.55
N SER A 243 14.84 1.16 6.82
CA SER A 243 14.33 -0.19 6.69
C SER A 243 14.11 -0.61 5.21
N PRO A 244 14.41 -1.87 4.80
CA PRO A 244 14.26 -2.33 3.40
C PRO A 244 12.84 -2.66 2.92
N LEU A 245 11.79 -2.25 3.65
CA LEU A 245 10.38 -2.66 3.48
C LEU A 245 9.91 -2.85 2.02
#